data_AF-A0A7S1FZ42-F1
#
_entry.id   AF-A0A7S1FZ42-F1
#
_cell.length_a   1.000
_cell.length_b   1.000
_cell.length_c   1.000
_cell.angle_alpha   90.00
_cell.angle_beta   90.00
_cell.angle_gamma   90.00
#
_symmetry.space_group_name_H-M   'P 1'
#
loop_
_entity.id
_entity.type
_entity.pdbx_description
1 polymer ?
#
loop_
_entity_poly.entity_id
_entity_poly.type
_entity_poly.pdbx_seq_one_letter_code
_entity_poly.pdbx_strand_id
1 'polypeptide(L)'
;MKAIQSVNSLYKNRGFSIRHALMDGQFLTLEGPLSKDSITLTTCSNDEHVGEIERMIQALKDRVRGMYSILSFFKTPGHLMAELVYWCFFWIFFLFIPLHSSKTEPTYHHNRADSGL
;
A
#
# COMPACT_ATOMS: atom_id res chain seq x y z
N MET A 1 -6.67 14.45 4.67
CA MET A 1 -7.89 13.62 4.59
C MET A 1 -8.42 13.37 3.17
N LYS A 2 -8.44 14.37 2.27
CA LYS A 2 -8.98 14.19 0.90
C LYS A 2 -8.41 12.99 0.13
N ALA A 3 -7.11 12.70 0.30
CA ALA A 3 -6.45 11.58 -0.37
C ALA A 3 -7.05 10.22 0.02
N ILE A 4 -7.22 9.94 1.32
CA ILE A 4 -7.77 8.65 1.79
C ILE A 4 -9.23 8.48 1.38
N GLN A 5 -10.02 9.55 1.44
CA GLN A 5 -11.41 9.53 0.97
C GLN A 5 -11.49 9.25 -0.54
N SER A 6 -10.57 9.84 -1.33
CA SER A 6 -10.46 9.56 -2.76
C SER A 6 -10.04 8.11 -3.04
N VAL A 7 -9.20 7.53 -2.20
CA VAL A 7 -8.83 6.12 -2.30
C VAL A 7 -10.04 5.25 -1.95
N ASN A 8 -10.72 5.52 -0.84
CA ASN A 8 -11.92 4.78 -0.41
C ASN A 8 -13.02 4.83 -1.48
N SER A 9 -13.28 5.99 -2.09
CA SER A 9 -14.25 6.13 -3.18
C SER A 9 -13.83 5.35 -4.43
N LEU A 10 -12.54 5.35 -4.79
CA LEU A 10 -12.02 4.57 -5.92
C LEU A 10 -12.25 3.05 -5.73
N TYR A 11 -11.97 2.54 -4.53
CA TYR A 11 -12.19 1.12 -4.21
C TYR A 11 -13.69 0.78 -4.20
N LYS A 12 -14.52 1.63 -3.58
CA LYS A 12 -15.99 1.48 -3.57
C LYS A 12 -16.58 1.47 -4.98
N ASN A 13 -16.12 2.38 -5.85
CA ASN A 13 -16.55 2.44 -7.26
C ASN A 13 -16.22 1.17 -8.04
N ARG A 14 -15.18 0.43 -7.64
CA ARG A 14 -14.80 -0.86 -8.23
C ARG A 14 -15.44 -2.06 -7.51
N GLY A 15 -16.35 -1.81 -6.57
CA GLY A 15 -17.06 -2.86 -5.82
C GLY A 15 -16.29 -3.43 -4.61
N PHE A 16 -15.17 -2.82 -4.22
CA PHE A 16 -14.39 -3.26 -3.08
C PHE A 16 -14.73 -2.47 -1.82
N SER A 17 -14.97 -3.17 -0.71
CA SER A 17 -15.10 -2.57 0.62
C SER A 17 -13.82 -2.78 1.43
N ILE A 18 -13.13 -1.69 1.77
CA ILE A 18 -11.97 -1.73 2.65
C ILE A 18 -12.47 -1.93 4.09
N ARG A 19 -12.07 -3.02 4.74
CA ARG A 19 -12.44 -3.31 6.15
C ARG A 19 -11.32 -2.99 7.13
N HIS A 20 -10.09 -3.35 6.75
CA HIS A 20 -8.90 -3.16 7.56
C HIS A 20 -7.90 -2.32 6.79
N ALA A 21 -7.32 -1.32 7.45
CA ALA A 21 -6.18 -0.57 6.93
C ALA A 21 -5.00 -0.81 7.87
N LEU A 22 -3.96 -1.44 7.33
CA LEU A 22 -2.68 -1.64 8.00
C LEU A 22 -1.82 -0.42 7.74
N MET A 23 -1.45 0.31 8.78
CA MET A 23 -0.65 1.54 8.65
C MET A 23 0.44 1.60 9.70
N ASP A 24 1.48 2.39 9.41
CA ASP A 24 2.53 2.73 10.37
C ASP A 24 1.96 3.56 11.53
N GLY A 25 2.61 3.50 12.70
CA GLY A 25 2.18 4.17 13.93
C GLY A 25 2.10 5.69 13.83
N GLN A 26 2.79 6.29 12.87
CA GLN A 26 2.66 7.72 12.56
C GLN A 26 1.25 8.12 12.06
N PHE A 27 0.45 7.15 11.61
CA PHE A 27 -0.89 7.37 11.07
C PHE A 27 -2.03 7.17 12.08
N LEU A 28 -1.71 6.96 13.37
CA LEU A 28 -2.71 6.83 14.45
C LEU A 28 -3.70 8.00 14.50
N THR A 29 -3.26 9.22 14.18
CA THR A 29 -4.12 10.40 14.12
C THR A 29 -5.28 10.27 13.12
N LEU A 30 -5.20 9.33 12.17
CA LEU A 30 -6.22 9.07 11.16
C LEU A 30 -7.29 8.07 11.60
N GLU A 31 -7.13 7.40 12.75
CA GLU A 31 -8.08 6.38 13.24
C GLU A 31 -9.51 6.92 13.37
N GLY A 32 -9.68 8.12 13.95
CA GLY A 32 -11.00 8.75 14.11
C GLY A 32 -11.71 9.00 12.78
N PRO A 33 -11.07 9.65 11.80
CA PRO A 33 -11.60 9.79 10.45
C PRO A 33 -11.92 8.46 9.74
N LEU A 34 -11.07 7.44 9.87
CA LEU A 34 -11.28 6.13 9.21
C LEU A 34 -12.41 5.33 9.87
N SER A 35 -12.57 5.45 11.19
CA SER A 35 -13.67 4.81 11.93
C SER A 35 -15.04 5.32 11.48
N LYS A 36 -15.15 6.60 11.08
CA LYS A 36 -16.38 7.15 10.48
C LYS A 36 -16.74 6.48 9.15
N ASP A 37 -15.73 6.03 8.40
CA ASP A 37 -15.88 5.34 7.13
C ASP A 37 -16.00 3.81 7.29
N SER A 38 -16.13 3.31 8.53
CA SER A 38 -16.19 1.88 8.89
C SER A 38 -14.91 1.10 8.56
N ILE A 39 -13.76 1.77 8.54
CA ILE A 39 -12.46 1.16 8.28
C ILE A 39 -11.72 1.04 9.63
N THR A 40 -11.39 -0.18 10.03
CA THR A 40 -10.57 -0.41 11.22
C THR A 40 -9.11 -0.15 10.87
N LEU A 41 -8.49 0.85 11.51
CA LEU A 41 -7.07 1.10 11.41
C LEU A 41 -6.34 0.20 12.41
N THR A 42 -5.54 -0.72 11.90
CA THR A 42 -4.63 -1.50 12.72
C THR A 42 -3.26 -0.88 12.57
N THR A 43 -2.72 -0.36 13.68
CA THR A 43 -1.33 0.09 13.72
C THR A 43 -0.45 -1.15 13.77
N CYS A 44 0.29 -1.42 12.70
CA CYS A 44 1.16 -2.57 12.63
C CYS A 44 2.47 -2.30 13.37
N SER A 45 2.95 -3.27 14.14
CA SER A 45 4.36 -3.32 14.54
C SER A 45 5.21 -3.54 13.28
N ASN A 46 6.45 -3.03 13.28
CA ASN A 46 7.37 -3.05 12.12
C ASN A 46 7.52 -4.43 11.44
N ASP A 47 7.29 -5.53 12.14
CA ASP A 47 7.55 -6.88 11.65
C ASP A 47 6.35 -7.58 10.95
N GLU A 48 5.12 -7.10 11.11
CA GLU A 48 3.94 -7.91 10.76
C GLU A 48 3.56 -7.84 9.27
N HIS A 49 3.85 -6.72 8.59
CA HIS A 49 3.51 -6.55 7.17
C HIS A 49 4.32 -5.46 6.44
N VAL A 50 5.01 -4.60 7.19
CA VAL A 50 5.75 -3.46 6.64
C VAL A 50 6.79 -3.93 5.61
N GLY A 51 7.48 -5.06 5.90
CA GLY A 51 8.50 -5.61 5.00
C GLY A 51 8.00 -6.00 3.61
N GLU A 52 6.77 -6.48 3.46
CA GLU A 52 6.23 -6.87 2.14
C GLU A 52 5.92 -5.64 1.29
N ILE A 53 5.25 -4.65 1.88
CA ILE A 53 4.94 -3.39 1.22
C ILE A 53 6.25 -2.65 0.87
N GLU A 54 7.20 -2.59 1.80
CA GLU A 54 8.50 -1.97 1.56
C GLU A 54 9.27 -2.66 0.44
N ARG A 55 9.31 -4.01 0.42
CA ARG A 55 9.91 -4.78 -0.68
C ARG A 55 9.29 -4.44 -2.02
N MET A 56 7.96 -4.35 -2.09
CA MET A 56 7.26 -4.00 -3.32
C MET A 56 7.59 -2.58 -3.77
N ILE A 57 7.58 -1.61 -2.85
CA ILE A 57 7.93 -0.22 -3.13
C ILE A 57 9.38 -0.11 -3.60
N GLN A 58 10.29 -0.84 -2.95
CA GLN A 58 11.71 -0.87 -3.31
C GLN A 58 11.91 -1.47 -4.70
N ALA A 59 11.29 -2.62 -4.99
CA ALA A 59 11.34 -3.24 -6.31
C ALA A 59 10.80 -2.31 -7.41
N LEU A 60 9.72 -1.57 -7.13
CA LEU A 60 9.17 -0.59 -8.05
C LEU A 60 10.15 0.56 -8.32
N LYS A 61 10.73 1.14 -7.26
CA LYS A 61 11.72 2.22 -7.37
C LYS A 61 12.94 1.79 -8.18
N ASP A 62 13.46 0.59 -7.91
CA ASP A 62 14.62 0.06 -8.60
C ASP A 62 14.34 -0.19 -10.07
N ARG A 63 13.16 -0.71 -10.41
CA ARG A 63 12.75 -0.90 -11.80
C ARG A 63 12.60 0.43 -12.55
N VAL A 64 11.93 1.41 -11.93
CA VAL A 64 11.77 2.74 -12.50
C VAL A 64 13.13 3.40 -12.71
N ARG A 65 14.05 3.28 -11.74
CA ARG A 65 15.42 3.82 -11.85
C ARG A 65 16.22 3.15 -12.98
N GLY A 66 16.11 1.84 -13.13
CA GLY A 66 16.74 1.11 -14.22
C GLY A 66 16.23 1.56 -15.59
N MET A 67 14.92 1.71 -15.74
CA MET A 67 14.33 2.21 -16.99
C MET A 67 14.69 3.68 -17.25
N TYR A 68 14.70 4.50 -16.20
CA TYR A 68 15.12 5.89 -16.28
C TYR A 68 16.58 6.03 -16.76
N SER A 69 17.48 5.15 -16.32
CA SER A 69 18.88 5.17 -16.74
C SER A 69 19.10 4.86 -18.22
N ILE A 70 18.21 4.09 -18.84
CA ILE A 70 18.24 3.79 -20.29
C ILE A 70 17.70 5.00 -21.07
N LEU A 71 16.79 5.73 -20.47
CA LEU A 71 16.12 6.87 -21.06
C LEU A 71 17.08 8.07 -21.10
N SER A 72 17.68 8.30 -22.26
CA SER A 72 18.77 9.26 -22.46
C SER A 72 18.30 10.72 -22.51
N PHE A 73 17.49 11.16 -21.55
CA PHE A 73 16.98 12.53 -21.48
C PHE A 73 17.75 13.36 -20.45
N PHE A 74 18.17 14.56 -20.86
CA PHE A 74 18.78 15.54 -19.94
C PHE A 74 17.79 16.07 -18.90
N LYS A 75 16.50 16.15 -19.25
CA LYS A 75 15.41 16.51 -18.33
C LYS A 75 14.15 15.78 -18.76
N THR A 76 13.65 14.92 -17.88
CA THR A 76 12.46 14.13 -18.20
C THR A 76 11.19 14.90 -17.84
N PRO A 77 10.19 14.98 -18.74
CA PRO A 77 8.89 15.57 -18.44
C PRO A 77 8.19 14.81 -17.29
N GLY A 78 7.47 15.53 -16.43
CA GLY A 78 6.75 14.91 -15.30
C GLY A 78 5.70 13.89 -15.73
N HIS A 79 5.04 14.09 -16.87
CA HIS A 79 4.09 13.13 -17.45
C HIS A 79 4.76 11.81 -17.83
N LEU A 80 5.96 11.88 -18.43
CA LEU A 80 6.72 10.69 -18.79
C LEU A 80 7.13 9.89 -17.56
N MET A 81 7.44 10.56 -16.45
CA MET A 81 7.70 9.90 -15.17
C MET A 81 6.48 9.17 -14.62
N ALA A 82 5.31 9.82 -14.66
CA ALA A 82 4.07 9.20 -14.20
C ALA A 82 3.72 7.97 -15.04
N GLU A 83 3.87 8.06 -16.37
CA GLU A 83 3.67 6.93 -17.29
C GLU A 83 4.68 5.82 -17.05
N LEU A 84 5.95 6.14 -16.82
CA LEU A 84 6.99 5.17 -16.54
C LEU A 84 6.70 4.39 -15.24
N VAL A 85 6.30 5.10 -14.18
CA VAL A 85 5.91 4.48 -12.91
C VAL A 85 4.69 3.58 -13.10
N TYR A 86 3.67 4.04 -13.83
CA TYR A 86 2.48 3.26 -14.12
C TYR A 86 2.82 1.98 -14.90
N TRP A 87 3.67 2.09 -15.91
CA TRP A 87 4.13 0.96 -16.72
C TRP A 87 4.91 -0.04 -15.86
N CYS A 88 5.90 0.41 -15.07
CA CYS A 88 6.64 -0.47 -14.17
C CYS A 88 5.74 -1.15 -13.14
N PHE A 89 4.78 -0.43 -12.57
CA PHE A 89 3.83 -0.97 -11.61
C PHE A 89 2.94 -2.05 -12.24
N PHE A 90 2.40 -1.79 -13.43
CA PHE A 90 1.56 -2.75 -14.16
C PHE A 90 2.30 -4.09 -14.37
N TRP A 91 3.55 -4.06 -14.84
CA TRP A 91 4.31 -5.29 -15.10
C TRP A 91 4.71 -6.03 -13.83
N ILE A 92 5.14 -5.33 -12.78
CA ILE A 92 5.50 -5.97 -11.51
C ILE A 92 4.25 -6.58 -10.88
N PHE A 93 3.14 -5.85 -10.83
CA PHE A 93 1.90 -6.30 -10.22
C PHE A 93 1.29 -7.49 -10.98
N PHE A 94 1.30 -7.46 -12.31
CA PHE A 94 0.86 -8.57 -13.15
C PHE A 94 1.70 -9.84 -12.94
N LEU A 95 3.02 -9.71 -12.79
CA LEU A 95 3.91 -10.85 -12.59
C LEU A 95 3.88 -11.41 -11.16
N PHE A 96 3.68 -10.55 -10.14
CA PHE A 96 3.90 -10.90 -8.74
C PHE A 96 2.65 -11.42 -8.01
N ILE A 97 1.44 -10.97 -8.38
CA ILE A 97 0.18 -11.48 -7.81
C ILE A 97 -0.02 -13.00 -7.97
N PRO A 98 0.23 -13.62 -9.14
CA PRO A 98 -0.04 -15.05 -9.29
C PRO A 98 0.84 -15.95 -8.41
N LEU A 99 1.97 -15.46 -7.86
CA LEU A 99 2.84 -16.26 -6.98
C LEU A 99 2.46 -16.21 -5.49
N HIS A 100 1.74 -15.18 -5.03
CA HIS A 100 1.50 -14.94 -3.60
C HIS A 100 0.13 -15.43 -3.10
N SER A 101 -0.83 -15.71 -3.99
CA SER A 101 -2.21 -16.09 -3.61
C SER A 101 -2.33 -17.42 -2.84
N SER A 102 -1.28 -18.22 -2.69
CA SER A 102 -1.34 -19.52 -1.99
C SER A 102 -1.04 -19.47 -0.49
N LYS A 103 -0.70 -18.30 0.08
CA LYS A 103 -0.39 -18.16 1.52
C LYS A 103 -1.11 -16.97 2.18
N THR A 104 -2.44 -16.95 2.14
CA THR A 104 -3.19 -15.92 2.90
C THR A 104 -4.30 -16.55 3.74
N GLU A 105 -3.92 -17.07 4.90
CA GLU A 105 -4.71 -16.84 6.11
C GLU A 105 -3.76 -16.25 7.16
N PRO A 106 -3.74 -14.92 7.34
CA PRO A 106 -3.12 -14.34 8.53
C PRO A 106 -4.02 -14.67 9.73
N THR A 107 -3.59 -15.60 10.58
CA THR A 107 -4.17 -15.79 11.91
C THR A 107 -3.83 -14.58 12.76
N TYR A 108 -4.72 -13.58 12.77
CA TYR A 108 -4.65 -12.45 13.69
C TYR A 108 -4.84 -12.97 15.13
N HIS A 109 -3.75 -13.19 15.85
CA HIS A 109 -3.81 -13.42 17.29
C HIS A 109 -4.17 -12.09 17.95
N HIS A 110 -5.44 -11.93 18.31
CA HIS A 110 -5.90 -10.87 19.19
C HIS A 110 -5.27 -11.08 20.58
N ASN A 111 -4.04 -10.59 20.76
CA ASN A 111 -3.47 -10.46 22.10
C ASN A 111 -4.17 -9.28 22.79
N ARG A 112 -5.34 -9.59 23.34
CA ARG A 112 -5.93 -8.84 24.45
C ARG A 112 -5.11 -9.17 25.69
N ALA A 113 -4.19 -8.28 25.99
CA ALA A 113 -3.44 -8.12 27.23
C ALA A 113 -3.27 -6.59 27.34
N ASP A 114 -3.80 -5.84 28.31
CA ASP A 114 -4.08 -6.19 29.70
C ASP A 114 -5.17 -5.30 30.30
N SER A 115 -5.97 -5.94 31.15
CA SER A 115 -6.66 -5.35 32.29
C SER A 115 -5.72 -4.47 33.11
N GLY A 116 -6.08 -3.20 33.34
CA GLY A 116 -5.31 -2.31 34.20
C GLY A 116 -5.84 -0.89 34.29
N LEU A 117 -7.07 -0.74 34.82
CA LEU A 117 -7.60 0.32 35.71
C LEU A 117 -9.13 0.44 35.56
#